data_AF-A0A0L1IJ05-F1
#
_entry.id   AF-A0A0L1IJ05-F1
#
_cell.length_a   1.000
_cell.length_b   1.000
_cell.length_c   1.000
_cell.angle_alpha   90.00
_cell.angle_beta   90.00
_cell.angle_gamma   90.00
#
_symmetry.space_group_name_H-M   'P 1'
#
loop_
_entity.id
_entity.type
_entity.pdbx_description
1 polymer ?
#
loop_
_entity_poly.entity_id
_entity_poly.type
_entity_poly.pdbx_seq_one_letter_code
_entity_poly.pdbx_strand_id
1 'polypeptide(L)'
;MQRIIYSETKEKFNMSADEINQLKQTEIYEKIYKKNFEKEKRSIKNRTYFKRNFWKDILVITLASLLTTISIDYFISATGDAGLFPGGLSSFARFFAITTANLIKGDQASNVLNSSSLFFVYLFLINFPLFIFGFIKVGLKFTLTSILYILLSLFWDQILNIIPVVNPREFHVISNYKLISSIPGEWTSTIWMFVFSIFGGAFLGVSYSLTYIVGSSTAGTDFISYYVSKKYNKQIGTINMKINFIILALVIVLNTINLSVELIDPDMKLSTIRVLRDEKFKALYQKAFDSGLFSKNPGSVLFLPDNWRIENNMSITKEEIARIIASNAKFTGYDDSMIWTIKFKFIFGPSLFASGIVMVIQGIVIDKIYPKNKIITILINTSKPEQVKDCLFELGYRNDINIIENKTVRKNFALVKQSVVMISISLVDWKILEHELVQTDPNMNISFIKTMKVKGQFNYSLDNEKFEMTLCQKVIENKKIVKKIEHDSIIMTKDKMIKDSKRKNIKNFNA
;
A
#
# COMPACT_ATOMS: atom_id res chain seq x y z
N MET A 1 14.94 -34.33 34.49
CA MET A 1 15.36 -32.93 34.30
C MET A 1 14.18 -31.99 34.54
N GLN A 2 14.11 -31.38 35.72
CA GLN A 2 13.13 -30.34 36.06
C GLN A 2 13.55 -29.03 35.40
N ARG A 3 12.84 -28.62 34.34
CA ARG A 3 12.99 -27.25 33.80
C ARG A 3 12.07 -26.30 34.57
N ILE A 4 12.75 -25.46 35.35
CA ILE A 4 12.29 -24.41 36.26
C ILE A 4 11.25 -23.50 35.57
N ILE A 5 10.12 -23.30 36.25
CA ILE A 5 9.06 -22.37 35.86
C ILE A 5 9.44 -21.01 36.45
N TYR A 6 9.76 -20.04 35.59
CA TYR A 6 9.91 -18.65 36.00
C TYR A 6 8.51 -18.02 36.12
N SER A 7 8.03 -17.80 37.35
CA SER A 7 7.09 -16.72 37.65
C SER A 7 7.83 -15.38 37.54
N GLU A 8 7.16 -14.32 37.08
CA GLU A 8 7.76 -12.97 37.05
C GLU A 8 8.03 -12.43 38.46
N THR A 9 7.31 -12.94 39.46
CA THR A 9 7.51 -12.69 40.90
C THR A 9 8.19 -13.89 41.54
N LYS A 10 9.50 -13.80 41.81
CA LYS A 10 10.30 -14.83 42.53
C LYS A 10 9.92 -14.98 44.03
N GLU A 11 8.76 -14.50 44.45
CA GLU A 11 8.35 -14.51 45.86
C GLU A 11 7.68 -15.84 46.23
N LYS A 12 8.22 -16.53 47.24
CA LYS A 12 7.61 -17.74 47.79
C LYS A 12 6.31 -17.40 48.53
N PHE A 13 5.31 -18.28 48.41
CA PHE A 13 4.10 -18.25 49.23
C PHE A 13 4.46 -18.35 50.71
N ASN A 14 4.32 -17.25 51.45
CA ASN A 14 4.32 -17.22 52.92
C ASN A 14 2.91 -16.82 53.41
N MET A 15 1.87 -17.59 53.06
CA MET A 15 0.47 -17.35 53.46
C MET A 15 -0.23 -18.65 53.81
N SER A 16 -1.17 -18.60 54.75
CA SER A 16 -1.99 -19.76 55.13
C SER A 16 -3.03 -20.10 54.06
N ALA A 17 -3.56 -21.33 54.07
CA ALA A 17 -4.60 -21.75 53.12
C ALA A 17 -5.89 -20.91 53.24
N ASP A 18 -6.21 -20.44 54.44
CA ASP A 18 -7.41 -19.66 54.72
C ASP A 18 -7.28 -18.21 54.21
N GLU A 19 -6.10 -17.60 54.36
CA GLU A 19 -5.80 -16.27 53.79
C GLU A 19 -5.93 -16.27 52.27
N ILE A 20 -5.48 -17.35 51.62
CA ILE A 20 -5.59 -17.51 50.16
C ILE A 20 -7.05 -17.64 49.74
N ASN A 21 -7.87 -18.38 50.48
CA ASN A 21 -9.29 -18.54 50.18
C ASN A 21 -10.07 -17.24 50.35
N GLN A 22 -9.77 -16.45 51.39
CA GLN A 22 -10.36 -15.13 51.57
C GLN A 22 -9.95 -14.16 50.45
N LEU A 23 -8.68 -14.17 50.03
CA LEU A 23 -8.21 -13.36 48.90
C LEU A 23 -8.94 -13.70 47.60
N LYS A 24 -9.14 -15.00 47.33
CA LYS A 24 -9.83 -15.48 46.12
C LYS A 24 -11.28 -15.02 46.00
N GLN A 25 -11.96 -14.76 47.13
CA GLN A 25 -13.34 -14.27 47.15
C GLN A 25 -13.48 -12.77 46.87
N THR A 26 -12.36 -12.04 46.75
CA THR A 26 -12.41 -10.59 46.54
C THR A 26 -12.58 -10.21 45.06
N GLU A 27 -13.35 -9.15 44.81
CA GLU A 27 -13.55 -8.59 43.46
C GLU A 27 -12.23 -8.10 42.83
N ILE A 28 -11.25 -7.73 43.67
CA ILE A 28 -9.89 -7.34 43.23
C ILE A 28 -9.16 -8.54 42.63
N TYR A 29 -9.25 -9.71 43.28
CA TYR A 29 -8.67 -10.94 42.77
C TYR A 29 -9.28 -11.33 41.43
N GLU A 30 -10.61 -11.31 41.31
CA GLU A 30 -11.29 -11.67 40.06
C GLU A 30 -10.84 -10.79 38.88
N LYS A 31 -10.76 -9.46 39.09
CA LYS A 31 -10.27 -8.52 38.07
C LYS A 31 -8.81 -8.79 37.67
N ILE A 32 -7.94 -9.11 38.63
CA ILE A 32 -6.52 -9.41 38.37
C ILE A 32 -6.38 -10.78 37.67
N TYR A 33 -7.13 -11.77 38.12
CA TYR A 33 -7.15 -13.11 37.53
C TYR A 33 -7.59 -13.05 36.07
N LYS A 34 -8.70 -12.35 35.78
CA LYS A 34 -9.18 -12.15 34.39
C LYS A 34 -8.11 -11.46 33.53
N LYS A 35 -7.42 -10.45 34.06
CA LYS A 35 -6.33 -9.76 33.35
C LYS A 35 -5.14 -10.69 33.07
N ASN A 36 -4.72 -11.50 34.03
CA ASN A 36 -3.61 -12.44 33.90
C ASN A 36 -3.96 -13.61 32.95
N PHE A 37 -5.21 -14.08 33.02
CA PHE A 37 -5.75 -15.08 32.10
C PHE A 37 -5.72 -14.57 30.65
N GLU A 38 -6.18 -13.34 30.40
CA GLU A 38 -6.11 -12.71 29.07
C GLU A 38 -4.65 -12.49 28.60
N LYS A 39 -3.73 -12.16 29.51
CA LYS A 39 -2.28 -12.06 29.20
C LYS A 39 -1.73 -13.39 28.69
N GLU A 40 -2.00 -14.50 29.38
CA GLU A 40 -1.53 -15.83 28.98
C GLU A 40 -2.25 -16.35 27.74
N LYS A 41 -3.55 -16.11 27.60
CA LYS A 41 -4.31 -16.38 26.37
C LYS A 41 -3.68 -15.68 25.15
N ARG A 42 -3.31 -14.40 25.30
CA ARG A 42 -2.57 -13.65 24.26
C ARG A 42 -1.18 -14.24 23.98
N SER A 43 -0.48 -14.73 25.02
CA SER A 43 0.81 -15.43 24.87
C SER A 43 0.68 -16.71 24.05
N ILE A 44 -0.33 -17.55 24.33
CA ILE A 44 -0.61 -18.77 23.57
C ILE A 44 -1.00 -18.45 22.11
N LYS A 45 -1.83 -17.42 21.91
CA LYS A 45 -2.19 -16.93 20.56
C LYS A 45 -0.94 -16.53 19.77
N ASN A 46 -0.04 -15.76 20.38
CA ASN A 46 1.22 -15.35 19.75
C ASN A 46 2.13 -16.55 19.45
N ARG A 47 2.32 -17.49 20.39
CA ARG A 47 3.14 -18.70 20.18
C ARG A 47 2.61 -19.58 19.04
N THR A 48 1.29 -19.74 18.98
CA THR A 48 0.63 -20.52 17.91
C THR A 48 0.86 -19.87 16.55
N TYR A 49 0.75 -18.54 16.49
CA TYR A 49 1.06 -17.75 15.30
C TYR A 49 2.52 -17.92 14.85
N PHE A 50 3.49 -17.75 15.76
CA PHE A 50 4.91 -17.88 15.46
C PHE A 50 5.29 -19.27 14.93
N LYS A 51 4.66 -20.33 15.41
CA LYS A 51 4.93 -21.69 14.94
C LYS A 51 4.36 -21.98 13.54
N ARG A 52 3.19 -21.45 13.20
CA ARG A 52 2.44 -21.90 12.01
C ARG A 52 2.41 -20.91 10.86
N ASN A 53 2.24 -19.63 11.16
CA ASN A 53 1.97 -18.60 10.13
C ASN A 53 3.16 -17.68 9.93
N PHE A 54 4.01 -17.44 10.94
CA PHE A 54 5.09 -16.44 10.86
C PHE A 54 6.05 -16.64 9.68
N TRP A 55 6.55 -17.86 9.46
CA TRP A 55 7.46 -18.13 8.33
C TRP A 55 6.78 -17.98 6.97
N LYS A 56 5.50 -18.34 6.87
CA LYS A 56 4.71 -18.12 5.65
C LYS A 56 4.51 -16.63 5.40
N ASP A 57 4.15 -15.89 6.43
CA ASP A 57 3.96 -14.44 6.40
C ASP A 57 5.28 -13.75 5.98
N ILE A 58 6.44 -14.15 6.53
CA ILE A 58 7.75 -13.64 6.11
C ILE A 58 8.04 -13.97 4.65
N LEU A 59 7.84 -15.22 4.22
CA LEU A 59 8.10 -15.62 2.83
C LEU A 59 7.28 -14.77 1.86
N VAL A 60 6.00 -14.56 2.15
CA VAL A 60 5.12 -13.72 1.33
C VAL A 60 5.56 -12.26 1.34
N ILE A 61 5.99 -11.72 2.49
CA ILE A 61 6.54 -10.35 2.57
C ILE A 61 7.81 -10.22 1.75
N THR A 62 8.72 -11.20 1.82
CA THR A 62 9.95 -11.22 1.05
C THR A 62 9.66 -11.24 -0.44
N LEU A 63 8.74 -12.10 -0.89
CA LEU A 63 8.33 -12.18 -2.30
C LEU A 63 7.66 -10.87 -2.77
N ALA A 64 6.79 -10.29 -1.96
CA ALA A 64 6.15 -9.01 -2.27
C ALA A 64 7.16 -7.87 -2.37
N SER A 65 8.11 -7.79 -1.43
CA SER A 65 9.16 -6.77 -1.48
C SER A 65 10.03 -6.90 -2.74
N LEU A 66 10.42 -8.11 -3.14
CA LEU A 66 11.15 -8.36 -4.38
C LEU A 66 10.36 -7.94 -5.61
N LEU A 67 9.08 -8.32 -5.71
CA LEU A 67 8.21 -7.92 -6.82
C LEU A 67 8.05 -6.41 -6.91
N THR A 68 8.01 -5.72 -5.77
CA THR A 68 7.96 -4.24 -5.74
C THR A 68 9.25 -3.64 -6.25
N THR A 69 10.40 -4.14 -5.79
CA THR A 69 11.70 -3.70 -6.25
C THR A 69 11.84 -3.90 -7.76
N ILE A 70 11.50 -5.08 -8.28
CA ILE A 70 11.48 -5.35 -9.73
C ILE A 70 10.57 -4.35 -10.45
N SER A 71 9.38 -4.10 -9.91
CA SER A 71 8.44 -3.18 -10.52
C SER A 71 8.94 -1.73 -10.55
N ILE A 72 9.57 -1.27 -9.46
CA ILE A 72 10.10 0.09 -9.37
C ILE A 72 11.32 0.22 -10.27
N ASP A 73 12.28 -0.70 -10.20
CA ASP A 73 13.58 -0.52 -10.84
C ASP A 73 13.50 -0.68 -12.36
N TYR A 74 12.86 -1.75 -12.86
CA TYR A 74 12.85 -2.05 -14.29
C TYR A 74 11.75 -1.34 -15.07
N PHE A 75 10.65 -0.94 -14.42
CA PHE A 75 9.51 -0.31 -15.11
C PHE A 75 9.33 1.17 -14.79
N ILE A 76 9.55 1.60 -13.54
CA ILE A 76 9.27 2.99 -13.15
C ILE A 76 10.56 3.82 -13.24
N SER A 77 11.58 3.50 -12.45
CA SER A 77 12.87 4.21 -12.41
C SER A 77 13.62 4.16 -13.73
N ALA A 78 13.45 3.09 -14.52
CA ALA A 78 14.02 2.96 -15.87
C ALA A 78 13.58 4.08 -16.84
N THR A 79 12.46 4.75 -16.57
CA THR A 79 11.95 5.84 -17.41
C THR A 79 12.57 7.21 -17.10
N GLY A 80 13.47 7.30 -16.11
CA GLY A 80 14.21 8.54 -15.78
C GLY A 80 13.40 9.54 -14.96
N ASP A 81 13.93 10.76 -14.83
CA ASP A 81 13.43 11.79 -13.90
C ASP A 81 12.20 12.57 -14.40
N ALA A 82 11.92 12.48 -15.69
CA ALA A 82 10.73 13.04 -16.33
C ALA A 82 9.70 11.96 -16.73
N GLY A 83 9.98 10.68 -16.44
CA GLY A 83 9.14 9.55 -16.82
C GLY A 83 8.02 9.23 -15.81
N LEU A 84 7.93 7.97 -15.41
CA LEU A 84 6.95 7.45 -14.48
C LEU A 84 7.29 7.79 -13.03
N PHE A 85 6.26 8.15 -12.27
CA PHE A 85 6.33 8.40 -10.83
C PHE A 85 5.69 7.23 -10.06
N PRO A 86 6.38 6.66 -9.06
CA PRO A 86 5.80 5.59 -8.25
C PRO A 86 4.69 6.12 -7.34
N GLY A 87 3.68 5.28 -7.05
CA GLY A 87 2.64 5.63 -6.09
C GLY A 87 3.14 5.76 -4.65
N GLY A 88 2.49 6.61 -3.86
CA GLY A 88 2.73 6.74 -2.42
C GLY A 88 3.87 7.69 -2.04
N LEU A 89 4.36 7.56 -0.80
CA LEU A 89 5.36 8.48 -0.25
C LEU A 89 6.77 8.30 -0.85
N SER A 90 7.00 7.24 -1.62
CA SER A 90 8.20 7.09 -2.44
C SER A 90 8.36 8.23 -3.45
N SER A 91 7.26 8.76 -4.00
CA SER A 91 7.28 9.93 -4.87
C SER A 91 7.81 11.19 -4.15
N PHE A 92 7.45 11.40 -2.89
CA PHE A 92 8.03 12.48 -2.08
C PHE A 92 9.49 12.23 -1.76
N ALA A 93 9.86 10.99 -1.37
CA ALA A 93 11.25 10.64 -1.09
C ALA A 93 12.14 10.88 -2.31
N ARG A 94 11.66 10.55 -3.51
CA ARG A 94 12.35 10.81 -4.79
C ARG A 94 12.48 12.32 -5.05
N PHE A 95 11.41 13.09 -4.87
CA PHE A 95 11.45 14.54 -5.02
C PHE A 95 12.48 15.20 -4.10
N PHE A 96 12.49 14.86 -2.81
CA PHE A 96 13.45 15.41 -1.86
C PHE A 96 14.88 14.96 -2.18
N ALA A 97 15.07 13.70 -2.56
CA ALA A 97 16.38 13.20 -2.96
C ALA A 97 16.95 13.94 -4.18
N ILE A 98 16.13 14.17 -5.21
CA ILE A 98 16.53 14.93 -6.41
C ILE A 98 16.83 16.38 -6.04
N THR A 99 15.94 17.03 -5.28
CA THR A 99 16.10 18.44 -4.89
C THR A 99 17.38 18.63 -4.07
N THR A 100 17.60 17.78 -3.07
CA THR A 100 18.81 17.84 -2.23
C THR A 100 20.07 17.50 -3.01
N ALA A 101 20.03 16.48 -3.89
CA ALA A 101 21.18 16.17 -4.74
C ALA A 101 21.53 17.34 -5.67
N ASN A 102 20.54 18.02 -6.25
CA ASN A 102 20.76 19.17 -7.12
C ASN A 102 21.28 20.39 -6.34
N LEU A 103 20.81 20.61 -5.11
CA LEU A 103 21.33 21.67 -4.24
C LEU A 103 22.78 21.42 -3.81
N ILE A 104 23.13 20.17 -3.49
CA ILE A 104 24.49 19.78 -3.06
C ILE A 104 25.48 19.79 -4.24
N LYS A 105 25.01 19.52 -5.46
CA LYS A 105 25.82 19.56 -6.70
C LYS A 105 26.25 20.96 -7.15
N GLY A 106 26.08 22.01 -6.35
CA GLY A 106 26.51 23.36 -6.70
C GLY A 106 27.96 23.39 -7.24
N ASP A 107 28.11 23.84 -8.49
CA ASP A 107 29.29 24.19 -9.32
C ASP A 107 30.61 23.39 -9.22
N GLN A 108 30.70 22.36 -8.38
CA GLN A 108 31.88 21.52 -8.21
C GLN A 108 31.43 20.06 -8.06
N ALA A 109 31.88 19.25 -9.02
CA ALA A 109 31.61 17.82 -9.16
C ALA A 109 32.18 16.99 -8.00
N SER A 110 31.54 17.01 -6.83
CA SER A 110 31.81 16.07 -5.75
C SER A 110 30.79 14.91 -5.78
N ASN A 111 31.25 13.75 -6.26
CA ASN A 111 30.50 12.50 -6.47
C ASN A 111 30.09 11.75 -5.18
N VAL A 112 29.93 12.42 -4.04
CA VAL A 112 29.82 11.72 -2.75
C VAL A 112 28.37 11.34 -2.38
N LEU A 113 27.36 12.06 -2.88
CA LEU A 113 25.95 11.76 -2.60
C LEU A 113 25.16 11.59 -3.90
N ASN A 114 25.06 10.35 -4.38
CA ASN A 114 24.16 9.99 -5.46
C ASN A 114 22.70 10.19 -5.02
N SER A 115 21.84 10.73 -5.88
CA SER A 115 20.39 10.89 -5.61
C SER A 115 19.75 9.58 -5.14
N SER A 116 20.28 8.44 -5.60
CA SER A 116 19.88 7.09 -5.17
C SER A 116 20.16 6.80 -3.69
N SER A 117 21.28 7.25 -3.11
CA SER A 117 21.56 7.02 -1.69
C SER A 117 20.72 7.93 -0.78
N LEU A 118 20.49 9.17 -1.20
CA LEU A 118 19.60 10.10 -0.49
C LEU A 118 18.14 9.65 -0.49
N PHE A 119 17.69 9.00 -1.56
CA PHE A 119 16.34 8.46 -1.67
C PHE A 119 15.96 7.57 -0.48
N PHE A 120 16.84 6.67 -0.06
CA PHE A 120 16.55 5.75 1.05
C PHE A 120 16.49 6.46 2.40
N VAL A 121 17.34 7.48 2.60
CA VAL A 121 17.29 8.32 3.80
C VAL A 121 15.95 9.05 3.89
N TYR A 122 15.52 9.71 2.80
CA TYR A 122 14.24 10.39 2.76
C TYR A 122 13.05 9.43 2.89
N LEU A 123 13.14 8.25 2.26
CA LEU A 123 12.11 7.22 2.37
C LEU A 123 11.93 6.77 3.83
N PHE A 124 13.03 6.58 4.57
CA PHE A 124 12.95 6.22 5.98
C PHE A 124 12.39 7.37 6.84
N LEU A 125 12.90 8.60 6.64
CA LEU A 125 12.47 9.78 7.41
C LEU A 125 10.98 10.09 7.23
N ILE A 126 10.49 10.08 5.98
CA ILE A 126 9.08 10.36 5.66
C ILE A 126 8.14 9.28 6.22
N ASN A 127 8.61 8.03 6.33
CA ASN A 127 7.83 6.93 6.87
C ASN A 127 7.82 6.88 8.41
N PHE A 128 8.76 7.53 9.09
CA PHE A 128 8.88 7.47 10.55
C PHE A 128 7.60 7.92 11.30
N PRO A 129 6.94 9.05 10.96
CA PRO A 129 5.67 9.43 11.58
C PRO A 129 4.56 8.39 11.36
N LEU A 130 4.58 7.70 10.23
CA LEU A 130 3.58 6.68 9.91
C LEU A 130 3.81 5.38 10.64
N PHE A 131 5.06 5.05 11.00
CA PHE A 131 5.33 3.93 11.90
C PHE A 131 4.72 4.19 13.28
N ILE A 132 4.90 5.41 13.81
CA ILE A 132 4.27 5.82 15.07
C ILE A 132 2.75 5.70 14.96
N PHE A 133 2.15 6.24 13.89
CA PHE A 133 0.73 6.10 13.62
C PHE A 133 0.29 4.62 13.55
N GLY A 134 1.05 3.78 12.86
CA GLY A 134 0.79 2.34 12.73
C GLY A 134 0.78 1.63 14.08
N PHE A 135 1.76 1.91 14.94
CA PHE A 135 1.81 1.33 16.29
C PHE A 135 0.59 1.71 17.14
N ILE A 136 0.12 2.96 17.04
CA ILE A 136 -0.98 3.48 17.85
C ILE A 136 -2.36 3.05 17.30
N LYS A 137 -2.57 3.13 15.97
CA LYS A 137 -3.90 3.01 15.35
C LYS A 137 -4.16 1.70 14.63
N VAL A 138 -3.12 0.98 14.18
CA VAL A 138 -3.28 -0.25 13.38
C VAL A 138 -2.89 -1.49 14.18
N GLY A 139 -1.68 -1.52 14.75
CA GLY A 139 -1.21 -2.56 15.65
C GLY A 139 0.24 -3.01 15.40
N LEU A 140 0.85 -3.56 16.44
CA LEU A 140 2.28 -3.94 16.47
C LEU A 140 2.69 -4.89 15.33
N LYS A 141 1.93 -5.97 15.08
CA LYS A 141 2.26 -6.94 14.00
C LYS A 141 2.33 -6.24 12.65
N PHE A 142 1.32 -5.42 12.34
CA PHE A 142 1.22 -4.74 11.06
C PHE A 142 2.41 -3.80 10.86
N THR A 143 2.75 -2.99 11.86
CA THR A 143 3.88 -2.06 11.76
C THR A 143 5.23 -2.78 11.63
N LEU A 144 5.50 -3.80 12.46
CA LEU A 144 6.77 -4.53 12.40
C LEU A 144 6.96 -5.25 11.06
N THR A 145 5.91 -5.89 10.53
CA THR A 145 5.97 -6.53 9.22
C THR A 145 6.14 -5.53 8.08
N SER A 146 5.56 -4.32 8.20
CA SER A 146 5.73 -3.25 7.21
C SER A 146 7.14 -2.63 7.25
N ILE A 147 7.73 -2.52 8.44
CA ILE A 147 9.15 -2.13 8.58
C ILE A 147 10.06 -3.18 7.95
N LEU A 148 9.81 -4.47 8.23
CA LEU A 148 10.55 -5.58 7.62
C LEU A 148 10.42 -5.55 6.10
N TYR A 149 9.24 -5.28 5.57
CA TYR A 149 9.00 -5.12 4.13
C TYR A 149 9.89 -4.03 3.53
N ILE A 150 9.98 -2.84 4.15
CA ILE A 150 10.85 -1.77 3.65
C ILE A 150 12.30 -2.24 3.66
N LEU A 151 12.77 -2.79 4.77
CA LEU A 151 14.16 -3.27 4.88
C LEU A 151 14.49 -4.33 3.81
N LEU A 152 13.54 -5.23 3.52
CA LEU A 152 13.72 -6.22 2.45
C LEU A 152 13.67 -5.58 1.06
N SER A 153 12.82 -4.59 0.81
CA SER A 153 12.80 -3.88 -0.48
C SER A 153 14.12 -3.16 -0.75
N LEU A 154 14.72 -2.55 0.28
CA LEU A 154 16.05 -1.95 0.23
C LEU A 154 17.12 -2.99 -0.03
N PHE A 155 17.06 -4.11 0.68
CA PHE A 155 17.99 -5.22 0.51
C PHE A 155 17.96 -5.77 -0.92
N TRP A 156 16.77 -5.95 -1.50
CA TRP A 156 16.62 -6.40 -2.89
C TRP A 156 17.14 -5.39 -3.89
N ASP A 157 16.87 -4.10 -3.71
CA ASP A 157 17.41 -3.04 -4.57
C ASP A 157 18.95 -3.10 -4.60
N GLN A 158 19.58 -3.23 -3.44
CA GLN A 158 21.04 -3.34 -3.36
C GLN A 158 21.56 -4.59 -4.07
N ILE A 159 20.91 -5.75 -3.88
CA ILE A 159 21.28 -7.00 -4.57
C ILE A 159 21.19 -6.83 -6.10
N LEU A 160 20.08 -6.31 -6.60
CA LEU A 160 19.87 -6.17 -8.05
C LEU A 160 20.87 -5.19 -8.66
N ASN A 161 21.21 -4.11 -7.97
CA ASN A 161 22.20 -3.13 -8.44
C ASN A 161 23.65 -3.64 -8.37
N ILE A 162 23.96 -4.63 -7.53
CA ILE A 162 25.32 -5.20 -7.41
C ILE A 162 25.58 -6.27 -8.48
N ILE A 163 24.58 -7.10 -8.82
CA ILE A 163 24.76 -8.22 -9.75
C ILE A 163 24.71 -7.70 -11.19
N PRO A 164 25.81 -7.73 -11.98
CA PRO A 164 25.85 -7.11 -13.31
C PRO A 164 24.80 -7.67 -14.28
N VAL A 165 24.61 -9.00 -14.29
CA VAL A 165 23.70 -9.70 -15.22
C VAL A 165 22.24 -9.27 -15.07
N VAL A 166 21.84 -8.84 -13.88
CA VAL A 166 20.46 -8.38 -13.61
C VAL A 166 20.41 -6.89 -13.31
N ASN A 167 21.51 -6.14 -13.39
CA ASN A 167 21.52 -4.74 -13.01
C ASN A 167 20.50 -3.95 -13.84
N PRO A 168 19.50 -3.25 -13.25
CA PRO A 168 18.49 -2.50 -13.99
C PRO A 168 19.05 -1.43 -14.95
N ARG A 169 20.30 -1.00 -14.76
CA ARG A 169 21.00 -0.07 -15.63
C ARG A 169 21.57 -0.72 -16.89
N GLU A 170 21.83 -2.03 -16.86
CA GLU A 170 22.47 -2.80 -17.93
C GLU A 170 21.49 -3.79 -18.58
N PHE A 171 20.67 -4.46 -17.76
CA PHE A 171 19.64 -5.39 -18.16
C PHE A 171 18.28 -4.70 -18.24
N HIS A 172 17.63 -4.84 -19.39
CA HIS A 172 16.30 -4.29 -19.65
C HIS A 172 15.31 -5.41 -19.93
N VAL A 173 14.27 -5.52 -19.10
CA VAL A 173 13.29 -6.63 -19.16
C VAL A 173 12.50 -6.63 -20.46
N ILE A 174 12.01 -5.46 -20.88
CA ILE A 174 11.18 -5.31 -22.07
C ILE A 174 11.94 -4.55 -23.16
N SER A 175 12.45 -3.37 -22.83
CA SER A 175 13.10 -2.48 -23.78
C SER A 175 13.98 -1.47 -23.06
N ASN A 176 15.05 -1.00 -23.72
CA ASN A 176 15.89 0.06 -23.21
C ASN A 176 15.19 1.43 -23.42
N TYR A 177 14.30 1.76 -22.48
CA TYR A 177 13.53 3.01 -22.54
C TYR A 177 14.45 4.24 -22.64
N LYS A 178 15.55 4.26 -21.88
CA LYS A 178 16.48 5.40 -21.85
C LYS A 178 17.10 5.63 -23.23
N LEU A 179 17.49 4.57 -23.92
CA LEU A 179 17.99 4.65 -25.30
C LEU A 179 16.90 5.14 -26.25
N ILE A 180 15.68 4.58 -26.19
CA ILE A 180 14.56 5.01 -27.05
C ILE A 180 14.21 6.48 -26.82
N SER A 181 14.19 6.93 -25.57
CA SER A 181 13.92 8.33 -25.21
C SER A 181 15.01 9.30 -25.67
N SER A 182 16.23 8.80 -25.95
CA SER A 182 17.34 9.63 -26.44
C SER A 182 17.30 9.89 -27.95
N ILE A 183 16.45 9.18 -28.69
CA ILE A 183 16.30 9.33 -30.14
C ILE A 183 15.26 10.44 -30.42
N PRO A 184 15.65 11.59 -31.01
CA PRO A 184 14.75 12.72 -31.23
C PRO A 184 13.63 12.38 -32.23
N GLY A 185 12.39 12.74 -31.91
CA GLY A 185 11.25 12.71 -32.84
C GLY A 185 10.45 11.40 -32.90
N GLU A 186 10.82 10.38 -32.13
CA GLU A 186 10.06 9.12 -32.08
C GLU A 186 8.97 9.13 -30.99
N TRP A 187 7.71 9.01 -31.43
CA TRP A 187 6.55 8.79 -30.54
C TRP A 187 6.62 7.43 -29.81
N THR A 188 7.54 6.57 -30.24
CA THR A 188 7.84 5.25 -29.69
C THR A 188 8.15 5.32 -28.19
N SER A 189 8.88 6.34 -27.72
CA SER A 189 9.20 6.53 -26.30
C SER A 189 7.92 6.72 -25.46
N THR A 190 7.01 7.56 -25.92
CA THR A 190 5.73 7.80 -25.26
C THR A 190 4.88 6.52 -25.19
N ILE A 191 4.83 5.75 -26.28
CA ILE A 191 4.11 4.46 -26.32
C ILE A 191 4.70 3.48 -25.30
N TRP A 192 6.03 3.34 -25.27
CA TRP A 192 6.70 2.48 -24.29
C TRP A 192 6.45 2.93 -22.84
N MET A 193 6.33 4.23 -22.58
CA MET A 193 6.00 4.73 -21.24
C MET A 193 4.63 4.21 -20.76
N PHE A 194 3.63 4.17 -21.65
CA PHE A 194 2.32 3.60 -21.33
C PHE A 194 2.34 2.07 -21.20
N VAL A 195 3.18 1.37 -21.96
CA VAL A 195 3.37 -0.07 -21.79
C VAL A 195 4.00 -0.36 -20.43
N PHE A 196 5.06 0.38 -20.08
CA PHE A 196 5.75 0.27 -18.80
C PHE A 196 4.81 0.59 -17.63
N SER A 197 3.89 1.54 -17.79
CA SER A 197 2.93 1.88 -16.74
C SER A 197 1.91 0.77 -16.47
N ILE A 198 1.45 0.07 -17.51
CA ILE A 198 0.54 -1.07 -17.35
C ILE A 198 1.23 -2.21 -16.61
N PHE A 199 2.43 -2.61 -17.04
CA PHE A 199 3.17 -3.68 -16.39
C PHE A 199 3.59 -3.30 -14.97
N GLY A 200 4.16 -2.10 -14.79
CA GLY A 200 4.54 -1.60 -13.46
C GLY A 200 3.33 -1.52 -12.51
N GLY A 201 2.19 -1.02 -12.99
CA GLY A 201 0.95 -1.01 -12.21
C GLY A 201 0.49 -2.42 -11.82
N ALA A 202 0.58 -3.38 -12.74
CA ALA A 202 0.17 -4.75 -12.48
C ALA A 202 1.06 -5.45 -11.44
N PHE A 203 2.38 -5.36 -11.58
CA PHE A 203 3.34 -5.95 -10.64
C PHE A 203 3.24 -5.31 -9.25
N LEU A 204 3.14 -3.97 -9.17
CA LEU A 204 2.86 -3.28 -7.90
C LEU A 204 1.54 -3.76 -7.30
N GLY A 205 0.48 -3.88 -8.10
CA GLY A 205 -0.82 -4.35 -7.63
C GLY A 205 -0.76 -5.75 -7.01
N VAL A 206 -0.04 -6.69 -7.66
CA VAL A 206 0.17 -8.04 -7.15
C VAL A 206 0.94 -8.01 -5.83
N SER A 207 2.05 -7.29 -5.79
CA SER A 207 2.86 -7.15 -4.58
C SER A 207 2.03 -6.59 -3.41
N TYR A 208 1.33 -5.48 -3.63
CA TYR A 208 0.57 -4.79 -2.59
C TYR A 208 -0.52 -5.72 -2.04
N SER A 209 -1.18 -6.48 -2.93
CA SER A 209 -2.14 -7.51 -2.53
C SER A 209 -1.55 -8.57 -1.62
N LEU A 210 -0.36 -9.08 -1.94
CA LEU A 210 0.35 -10.07 -1.12
C LEU A 210 0.66 -9.51 0.27
N THR A 211 1.09 -8.24 0.36
CA THR A 211 1.32 -7.60 1.67
C THR A 211 0.03 -7.47 2.50
N TYR A 212 -1.08 -7.07 1.86
CA TYR A 212 -2.36 -6.92 2.54
C TYR A 212 -2.97 -8.26 3.00
N ILE A 213 -2.74 -9.35 2.27
CA ILE A 213 -3.16 -10.71 2.66
C ILE A 213 -2.55 -11.10 4.02
N VAL A 214 -1.27 -10.81 4.22
CA VAL A 214 -0.53 -11.11 5.46
C VAL A 214 -0.93 -10.18 6.62
N GLY A 215 -1.65 -9.10 6.32
CA GLY A 215 -1.91 -8.02 7.27
C GLY A 215 -0.68 -7.17 7.51
N SER A 216 0.03 -6.87 6.43
CA SER A 216 1.15 -5.92 6.35
C SER A 216 0.79 -4.80 5.37
N SER A 217 1.76 -3.94 5.07
CA SER A 217 1.62 -2.80 4.17
C SER A 217 2.96 -2.54 3.48
N THR A 218 2.91 -1.92 2.31
CA THR A 218 4.12 -1.46 1.60
C THR A 218 4.75 -0.21 2.22
N ALA A 219 4.26 0.18 3.41
CA ALA A 219 4.53 1.39 4.15
C ALA A 219 4.03 2.66 3.43
N GLY A 220 4.41 3.83 3.94
CA GLY A 220 3.89 5.09 3.43
C GLY A 220 2.39 5.27 3.64
N THR A 221 1.74 5.85 2.64
CA THR A 221 0.30 6.15 2.65
C THR A 221 -0.58 4.91 2.71
N ASP A 222 -0.02 3.71 2.56
CA ASP A 222 -0.72 2.45 2.76
C ASP A 222 -1.15 2.24 4.23
N PHE A 223 -0.43 2.79 5.21
CA PHE A 223 -0.88 2.79 6.61
C PHE A 223 -2.25 3.48 6.75
N ILE A 224 -2.40 4.62 6.06
CA ILE A 224 -3.64 5.40 6.04
C ILE A 224 -4.70 4.64 5.23
N SER A 225 -4.34 4.14 4.04
CA SER A 225 -5.25 3.38 3.18
C SER A 225 -5.83 2.17 3.90
N TYR A 226 -5.00 1.40 4.61
CA TYR A 226 -5.41 0.24 5.38
C TYR A 226 -6.30 0.62 6.57
N TYR A 227 -5.94 1.66 7.32
CA TYR A 227 -6.76 2.14 8.44
C TYR A 227 -8.14 2.63 7.98
N VAL A 228 -8.20 3.43 6.91
CA VAL A 228 -9.44 3.93 6.31
C VAL A 228 -10.27 2.77 5.75
N SER A 229 -9.62 1.80 5.09
CA SER A 229 -10.26 0.58 4.59
C SER A 229 -10.93 -0.21 5.72
N LYS A 230 -10.22 -0.41 6.85
CA LYS A 230 -10.77 -1.10 8.02
C LYS A 230 -11.86 -0.31 8.73
N LYS A 231 -11.73 1.03 8.81
CA LYS A 231 -12.70 1.89 9.52
C LYS A 231 -13.99 2.08 8.74
N TYR A 232 -13.92 2.21 7.42
CA TYR A 232 -15.08 2.51 6.56
C TYR A 232 -15.53 1.32 5.71
N ASN A 233 -14.89 0.16 5.85
CA ASN A 233 -15.16 -1.08 5.11
C ASN A 233 -15.24 -0.90 3.59
N LYS A 234 -14.32 -0.09 3.05
CA LYS A 234 -14.21 0.13 1.60
C LYS A 234 -13.06 -0.69 1.05
N GLN A 235 -13.11 -0.95 -0.25
CA GLN A 235 -12.04 -1.65 -0.96
C GLN A 235 -10.73 -0.88 -0.85
N ILE A 236 -9.65 -1.60 -0.49
CA ILE A 236 -8.37 -0.98 -0.15
C ILE A 236 -7.67 -0.43 -1.39
N GLY A 237 -7.74 -1.10 -2.54
CA GLY A 237 -7.17 -0.66 -3.80
C GLY A 237 -7.80 0.64 -4.28
N THR A 238 -9.12 0.75 -4.22
CA THR A 238 -9.83 2.01 -4.54
C THR A 238 -9.41 3.17 -3.64
N ILE A 239 -9.21 2.95 -2.33
CA ILE A 239 -8.71 3.99 -1.42
C ILE A 239 -7.27 4.35 -1.76
N ASN A 240 -6.42 3.34 -1.94
CA ASN A 240 -5.00 3.50 -2.25
C ASN A 240 -4.80 4.31 -3.53
N MET A 241 -5.54 3.95 -4.60
CA MET A 241 -5.56 4.66 -5.88
C MET A 241 -5.89 6.15 -5.68
N LYS A 242 -6.96 6.48 -4.94
CA LYS A 242 -7.36 7.88 -4.71
C LYS A 242 -6.29 8.68 -3.96
N ILE A 243 -5.70 8.09 -2.92
CA ILE A 243 -4.63 8.74 -2.15
C ILE A 243 -3.40 8.95 -3.04
N ASN A 244 -3.01 7.94 -3.82
CA ASN A 244 -1.86 8.05 -4.72
C ASN A 244 -2.07 9.07 -5.83
N PHE A 245 -3.28 9.23 -6.38
CA PHE A 245 -3.59 10.30 -7.34
C PHE A 245 -3.38 11.70 -6.77
N ILE A 246 -3.78 11.92 -5.52
CA ILE A 246 -3.55 13.22 -4.85
C ILE A 246 -2.06 13.46 -4.68
N ILE A 247 -1.31 12.44 -4.26
CA ILE A 247 0.15 12.52 -4.10
C ILE A 247 0.83 12.79 -5.44
N LEU A 248 0.41 12.11 -6.51
CA LEU A 248 0.93 12.29 -7.86
C LEU A 248 0.78 13.74 -8.33
N ALA A 249 -0.43 14.29 -8.19
CA ALA A 249 -0.70 15.68 -8.58
C ALA A 249 0.21 16.66 -7.81
N LEU A 250 0.38 16.46 -6.51
CA LEU A 250 1.28 17.30 -5.70
C LEU A 250 2.74 17.15 -6.13
N VAL A 251 3.22 15.93 -6.31
CA VAL A 251 4.63 15.67 -6.62
C VAL A 251 4.99 16.13 -8.03
N ILE A 252 4.11 15.95 -9.03
CA ILE A 252 4.37 16.43 -10.39
C ILE A 252 4.44 17.95 -10.40
N VAL A 253 3.54 18.65 -9.72
CA VAL A 253 3.59 20.12 -9.61
C VAL A 253 4.90 20.56 -8.95
N LEU A 254 5.27 19.96 -7.81
CA LEU A 254 6.51 20.29 -7.10
C LEU A 254 7.76 19.99 -7.94
N ASN A 255 7.82 18.82 -8.58
CA ASN A 255 8.95 18.41 -9.42
C ASN A 255 9.10 19.34 -10.63
N THR A 256 7.99 19.71 -11.26
CA THR A 256 8.00 20.58 -12.45
C THR A 256 8.51 21.99 -12.14
N ILE A 257 8.25 22.51 -10.93
CA ILE A 257 8.80 23.80 -10.48
C ILE A 257 10.34 23.74 -10.51
N ASN A 258 10.93 22.65 -10.00
CA ASN A 258 12.38 22.47 -9.89
C ASN A 258 13.04 21.90 -11.16
N LEU A 259 12.28 21.41 -12.14
CA LEU A 259 12.81 20.77 -13.33
C LEU A 259 13.47 21.79 -14.28
N SER A 260 14.69 21.51 -14.71
CA SER A 260 15.39 22.28 -15.74
C SER A 260 14.73 22.06 -17.11
N VAL A 261 14.61 23.11 -17.92
CA VAL A 261 13.98 23.05 -19.26
C VAL A 261 14.70 22.09 -20.20
N GLU A 262 15.98 21.83 -19.96
CA GLU A 262 16.78 20.87 -20.72
C GLU A 262 16.21 19.45 -20.67
N LEU A 263 15.63 19.06 -19.53
CA LEU A 263 15.08 17.73 -19.27
C LEU A 263 13.62 17.56 -19.73
N ILE A 264 13.00 18.64 -20.24
CA ILE A 264 11.63 18.61 -20.72
C ILE A 264 11.59 18.18 -22.19
N ASP A 265 10.64 17.30 -22.53
CA ASP A 265 10.45 16.77 -23.88
C ASP A 265 10.34 17.86 -24.96
N PRO A 266 10.96 17.63 -26.14
CA PRO A 266 10.89 18.55 -27.28
C PRO A 266 9.46 18.93 -27.68
N ASP A 267 8.50 18.02 -27.54
CA ASP A 267 7.10 18.27 -27.92
C ASP A 267 6.45 19.39 -27.08
N MET A 268 6.78 19.46 -25.78
CA MET A 268 6.28 20.53 -24.91
C MET A 268 6.89 21.89 -25.28
N LYS A 269 8.17 21.90 -25.68
CA LYS A 269 8.86 23.07 -26.21
C LYS A 269 8.22 23.51 -27.52
N LEU A 270 8.11 22.60 -28.49
CA LEU A 270 7.55 22.84 -29.81
C LEU A 270 6.12 23.40 -29.76
N SER A 271 5.25 22.77 -28.98
CA SER A 271 3.86 23.23 -28.84
C SER A 271 3.75 24.64 -28.27
N THR A 272 4.75 25.09 -27.50
CA THR A 272 4.82 26.45 -26.96
C THR A 272 5.33 27.43 -28.00
N ILE A 273 6.37 27.06 -28.73
CA ILE A 273 6.97 27.86 -29.79
C ILE A 273 5.98 28.08 -30.95
N ARG A 274 5.20 27.05 -31.32
CA ARG A 274 4.27 27.08 -32.46
C ARG A 274 3.19 28.16 -32.35
N VAL A 275 2.76 28.50 -31.13
CA VAL A 275 1.69 29.47 -30.87
C VAL A 275 2.25 30.90 -30.70
N LEU A 276 3.57 31.08 -30.77
CA LEU A 276 4.18 32.40 -30.65
C LEU A 276 3.80 33.30 -31.81
N ARG A 277 3.45 34.55 -31.48
CA ARG A 277 3.36 35.65 -32.45
C ARG A 277 4.72 35.87 -33.11
N ASP A 278 4.69 36.37 -34.33
CA ASP A 278 5.87 36.50 -35.19
C ASP A 278 6.99 37.34 -34.59
N GLU A 279 6.67 38.40 -33.83
CA GLU A 279 7.65 39.21 -33.12
C GLU A 279 8.42 38.40 -32.06
N LYS A 280 7.70 37.67 -31.21
CA LYS A 280 8.32 36.83 -30.17
C LYS A 280 9.08 35.64 -30.76
N PHE A 281 8.58 35.10 -31.88
CA PHE A 281 9.28 34.04 -32.59
C PHE A 281 10.59 34.55 -33.21
N LYS A 282 10.60 35.74 -33.82
CA LYS A 282 11.83 36.40 -34.32
C LYS A 282 12.85 36.59 -33.21
N ALA A 283 12.42 37.06 -32.02
CA ALA A 283 13.30 37.22 -30.87
C ALA A 283 13.88 35.88 -30.37
N LEU A 284 13.07 34.84 -30.30
CA LEU A 284 13.52 33.49 -29.94
C LEU A 284 14.51 32.93 -30.96
N TYR A 285 14.23 33.10 -32.26
CA TYR A 285 15.11 32.70 -33.34
C TYR A 285 16.48 33.38 -33.22
N GLN A 286 16.50 34.69 -32.94
CA GLN A 286 17.75 35.43 -32.78
C GLN A 286 18.55 34.90 -31.59
N LYS A 287 17.91 34.66 -30.44
CA LYS A 287 18.56 34.03 -29.28
C LYS A 287 19.10 32.62 -29.59
N ALA A 288 18.38 31.83 -30.39
CA ALA A 288 18.83 30.52 -30.82
C ALA A 288 20.06 30.63 -31.74
N PHE A 289 20.03 31.54 -32.72
CA PHE A 289 21.12 31.79 -33.64
C PHE A 289 22.39 32.28 -32.92
N ASP A 290 22.25 33.23 -31.99
CA ASP A 290 23.35 33.83 -31.25
C ASP A 290 23.95 32.87 -30.19
N SER A 291 23.22 31.82 -29.80
CA SER A 291 23.67 30.85 -28.80
C SER A 291 24.85 29.97 -29.25
N GLY A 292 25.09 29.86 -30.56
CA GLY A 292 26.11 28.96 -31.12
C GLY A 292 25.83 27.46 -30.92
N LEU A 293 24.66 27.08 -30.39
CA LEU A 293 24.27 25.70 -30.12
C LEU A 293 23.71 24.96 -31.36
N PHE A 294 23.60 25.66 -32.48
CA PHE A 294 23.00 25.16 -33.71
C PHE A 294 23.97 25.30 -34.88
N SER A 295 23.87 24.40 -35.84
CA SER A 295 24.81 24.33 -36.96
C SER A 295 24.34 25.18 -38.14
N LYS A 296 25.30 25.74 -38.86
CA LYS A 296 25.06 26.49 -40.10
C LYS A 296 25.17 25.62 -41.36
N ASN A 297 25.40 24.32 -41.22
CA ASN A 297 25.58 23.41 -42.35
C ASN A 297 24.23 22.82 -42.81
N PRO A 298 23.83 22.99 -44.09
CA PRO A 298 22.52 22.58 -44.64
C PRO A 298 22.17 21.07 -44.63
N GLY A 299 22.98 20.21 -43.99
CA GLY A 299 22.71 18.77 -43.83
C GLY A 299 22.71 18.30 -42.37
N SER A 300 22.82 19.22 -41.42
CA SER A 300 22.81 18.90 -39.99
C SER A 300 21.38 18.85 -39.44
N VAL A 301 21.13 17.94 -38.49
CA VAL A 301 19.81 17.80 -37.83
C VAL A 301 19.42 19.07 -37.06
N LEU A 302 20.41 19.83 -36.62
CA LEU A 302 20.26 21.10 -35.90
C LEU A 302 20.60 22.31 -36.77
N PHE A 303 20.28 22.26 -38.08
CA PHE A 303 20.57 23.33 -39.02
C PHE A 303 19.68 24.56 -38.77
N LEU A 304 20.29 25.73 -38.58
CA LEU A 304 19.61 27.02 -38.57
C LEU A 304 20.16 27.90 -39.69
N PRO A 305 19.34 28.30 -40.68
CA PRO A 305 19.80 29.08 -41.83
C PRO A 305 20.22 30.50 -41.46
N ASP A 306 21.28 31.02 -42.07
CA ASP A 306 21.64 32.44 -41.91
C ASP A 306 20.56 33.34 -42.57
N ASN A 307 20.20 34.47 -41.94
CA ASN A 307 19.27 35.47 -42.48
C ASN A 307 17.81 35.02 -42.71
N TRP A 308 17.29 34.07 -41.94
CA TRP A 308 15.91 33.64 -42.06
C TRP A 308 14.88 34.75 -41.75
N ARG A 309 13.79 34.82 -42.54
CA ARG A 309 12.69 35.77 -42.38
C ARG A 309 11.34 35.08 -42.60
N ILE A 310 10.36 35.45 -41.78
CA ILE A 310 8.99 34.86 -41.79
C ILE A 310 8.26 35.09 -43.13
N GLU A 311 8.54 36.22 -43.81
CA GLU A 311 7.84 36.65 -45.03
C GLU A 311 8.48 36.12 -46.33
N ASN A 312 9.68 35.56 -46.27
CA ASN A 312 10.36 35.05 -47.46
C ASN A 312 9.93 33.61 -47.72
N ASN A 313 9.55 33.31 -48.97
CA ASN A 313 9.41 31.95 -49.53
C ASN A 313 10.76 31.21 -49.56
N MET A 314 11.43 31.07 -48.41
CA MET A 314 12.52 30.13 -48.24
C MET A 314 11.96 28.72 -48.13
N SER A 315 12.78 27.73 -48.50
CA SER A 315 12.43 26.31 -48.43
C SER A 315 12.12 25.80 -47.02
N ILE A 316 12.46 26.56 -45.96
CA ILE A 316 12.29 26.18 -44.56
C ILE A 316 11.23 27.06 -43.89
N THR A 317 10.17 26.42 -43.42
CA THR A 317 9.02 27.04 -42.79
C THR A 317 9.27 27.42 -41.32
N LYS A 318 8.45 28.34 -40.78
CA LYS A 318 8.44 28.70 -39.35
C LYS A 318 8.29 27.46 -38.45
N GLU A 319 7.50 26.47 -38.90
CA GLU A 319 7.24 25.25 -38.15
C GLU A 319 8.47 24.34 -38.10
N GLU A 320 9.25 24.24 -39.19
CA GLU A 320 10.50 23.47 -39.20
C GLU A 320 11.56 24.09 -38.29
N ILE A 321 11.70 25.42 -38.30
CA ILE A 321 12.60 26.12 -37.36
C ILE A 321 12.15 25.92 -35.92
N ALA A 322 10.84 25.97 -35.65
CA ALA A 322 10.32 25.68 -34.32
C ALA A 322 10.69 24.26 -33.86
N ARG A 323 10.62 23.27 -34.76
CA ARG A 323 11.03 21.88 -34.49
C ARG A 323 12.52 21.77 -34.19
N ILE A 324 13.36 22.45 -34.98
CA ILE A 324 14.81 22.45 -34.79
C ILE A 324 15.16 23.06 -33.42
N ILE A 325 14.63 24.25 -33.09
CA ILE A 325 14.87 24.90 -31.80
C ILE A 325 14.40 24.02 -30.64
N ALA A 326 13.20 23.44 -30.74
CA ALA A 326 12.64 22.57 -29.71
C ALA A 326 13.43 21.27 -29.51
N SER A 327 14.02 20.71 -30.58
CA SER A 327 14.78 19.45 -30.56
C SER A 327 16.12 19.55 -29.84
N ASN A 328 16.68 20.76 -29.71
CA ASN A 328 17.95 20.95 -29.01
C ASN A 328 17.74 21.02 -27.49
N ALA A 329 18.08 19.93 -26.80
CA ALA A 329 17.95 19.84 -25.34
C ALA A 329 18.79 20.89 -24.59
N LYS A 330 19.93 21.31 -25.13
CA LYS A 330 20.87 22.25 -24.48
C LYS A 330 20.44 23.71 -24.60
N PHE A 331 19.52 24.01 -25.51
CA PHE A 331 19.06 25.38 -25.69
C PHE A 331 18.11 25.78 -24.56
N THR A 332 18.48 26.80 -23.79
CA THR A 332 17.72 27.33 -22.64
C THR A 332 17.32 28.80 -22.79
N GLY A 333 17.57 29.42 -23.95
CA GLY A 333 17.30 30.84 -24.24
C GLY A 333 15.82 31.24 -24.34
N TYR A 334 14.93 30.49 -23.70
CA TYR A 334 13.50 30.77 -23.61
C TYR A 334 13.22 31.90 -22.62
N ASP A 335 12.25 32.76 -22.92
CA ASP A 335 11.80 33.78 -21.97
C ASP A 335 11.07 33.13 -20.77
N ASP A 336 11.02 33.81 -19.62
CA ASP A 336 10.35 33.31 -18.41
C ASP A 336 8.89 32.87 -18.66
N SER A 337 8.16 33.62 -19.49
CA SER A 337 6.79 33.26 -19.88
C SER A 337 6.71 31.97 -20.70
N MET A 338 7.71 31.71 -21.56
CA MET A 338 7.82 30.48 -22.33
C MET A 338 8.21 29.32 -21.42
N ILE A 339 9.19 29.52 -20.54
CA ILE A 339 9.62 28.52 -19.54
C ILE A 339 8.42 28.09 -18.70
N TRP A 340 7.64 29.05 -18.20
CA TRP A 340 6.45 28.75 -17.40
C TRP A 340 5.40 27.98 -18.21
N THR A 341 5.17 28.37 -19.47
CA THR A 341 4.21 27.67 -20.34
C THR A 341 4.67 26.25 -20.67
N ILE A 342 5.96 26.04 -20.95
CA ILE A 342 6.56 24.73 -21.18
C ILE A 342 6.39 23.85 -19.94
N LYS A 343 6.74 24.38 -18.76
CA LYS A 343 6.57 23.69 -17.47
C LYS A 343 5.11 23.35 -17.21
N PHE A 344 4.19 24.30 -17.40
CA PHE A 344 2.76 24.05 -17.21
C PHE A 344 2.25 22.93 -18.12
N LYS A 345 2.63 22.92 -19.40
CA LYS A 345 2.27 21.85 -20.33
C LYS A 345 2.86 20.50 -19.95
N PHE A 346 4.09 20.49 -19.42
CA PHE A 346 4.73 19.27 -18.92
C PHE A 346 3.95 18.62 -17.76
N ILE A 347 3.29 19.40 -16.90
CA ILE A 347 2.41 18.85 -15.83
C ILE A 347 1.32 17.95 -16.44
N PHE A 348 0.76 18.35 -17.59
CA PHE A 348 -0.24 17.60 -18.33
C PHE A 348 0.38 16.75 -19.45
N GLY A 349 1.68 16.46 -19.36
CA GLY A 349 2.39 15.63 -20.31
C GLY A 349 2.08 14.13 -20.15
N PRO A 350 2.64 13.30 -21.04
CA PRO A 350 2.43 11.85 -21.02
C PRO A 350 2.81 11.19 -19.67
N SER A 351 3.80 11.74 -18.96
CA SER A 351 4.27 11.25 -17.66
C SER A 351 3.18 11.23 -16.59
N LEU A 352 2.34 12.28 -16.49
CA LEU A 352 1.22 12.34 -15.55
C LEU A 352 0.19 11.26 -15.85
N PHE A 353 -0.19 11.12 -17.12
CA PHE A 353 -1.20 10.14 -17.54
C PHE A 353 -0.70 8.70 -17.40
N ALA A 354 0.54 8.43 -17.80
CA ALA A 354 1.14 7.13 -17.66
C ALA A 354 1.30 6.75 -16.18
N SER A 355 1.74 7.68 -15.32
CA SER A 355 1.78 7.46 -13.86
C SER A 355 0.38 7.25 -13.26
N GLY A 356 -0.62 7.98 -13.74
CA GLY A 356 -2.02 7.75 -13.37
C GLY A 356 -2.50 6.34 -13.74
N ILE A 357 -2.10 5.83 -14.91
CA ILE A 357 -2.40 4.45 -15.33
C ILE A 357 -1.76 3.43 -14.38
N VAL A 358 -0.51 3.64 -13.93
CA VAL A 358 0.12 2.78 -12.90
C VAL A 358 -0.82 2.65 -11.70
N MET A 359 -1.34 3.78 -11.19
CA MET A 359 -2.18 3.81 -10.00
C MET A 359 -3.55 3.15 -10.22
N VAL A 360 -4.14 3.33 -11.40
CA VAL A 360 -5.42 2.70 -11.76
C VAL A 360 -5.26 1.18 -11.87
N ILE A 361 -4.28 0.72 -12.65
CA ILE A 361 -4.02 -0.71 -12.82
C ILE A 361 -3.66 -1.35 -11.49
N GLN A 362 -2.79 -0.73 -10.71
CA GLN A 362 -2.45 -1.16 -9.36
C GLN A 362 -3.69 -1.30 -8.47
N GLY A 363 -4.55 -0.27 -8.42
CA GLY A 363 -5.77 -0.30 -7.62
C GLY A 363 -6.73 -1.41 -8.04
N ILE A 364 -6.93 -1.61 -9.35
CA ILE A 364 -7.77 -2.68 -9.91
C ILE A 364 -7.21 -4.06 -9.53
N VAL A 365 -5.91 -4.27 -9.67
CA VAL A 365 -5.27 -5.55 -9.34
C VAL A 365 -5.35 -5.83 -7.84
N ILE A 366 -5.16 -4.80 -7.00
CA ILE A 366 -5.36 -4.91 -5.55
C ILE A 366 -6.77 -5.38 -5.20
N ASP A 367 -7.79 -4.73 -5.74
CA ASP A 367 -9.18 -5.06 -5.43
C ASP A 367 -9.61 -6.42 -6.01
N LYS A 368 -8.91 -6.91 -7.06
CA LYS A 368 -9.12 -8.24 -7.64
C LYS A 368 -8.50 -9.36 -6.81
N ILE A 369 -7.25 -9.21 -6.37
CA ILE A 369 -6.50 -10.25 -5.64
C ILE A 369 -6.85 -10.23 -4.15
N TYR A 370 -7.13 -9.05 -3.57
CA TYR A 370 -7.52 -8.88 -2.17
C TYR A 370 -8.92 -8.27 -2.01
N PRO A 371 -10.01 -9.00 -2.36
CA PRO A 371 -11.38 -8.51 -2.27
C PRO A 371 -11.94 -8.58 -0.84
N LYS A 372 -11.14 -8.33 0.21
CA LYS A 372 -11.51 -8.58 1.62
C LYS A 372 -12.78 -7.84 2.07
N ASN A 373 -13.01 -6.65 1.54
CA ASN A 373 -14.17 -5.81 1.90
C ASN A 373 -15.28 -5.86 0.83
N LYS A 374 -15.26 -6.87 -0.05
CA LYS A 374 -16.32 -7.06 -1.04
C LYS A 374 -17.46 -7.87 -0.43
N ILE A 375 -18.56 -7.19 -0.13
CA ILE A 375 -19.79 -7.83 0.32
C ILE A 375 -20.49 -8.47 -0.88
N ILE A 376 -20.97 -9.68 -0.68
CA ILE A 376 -21.88 -10.38 -1.57
C ILE A 376 -23.15 -10.70 -0.79
N THR A 377 -24.28 -10.63 -1.48
CA THR A 377 -25.54 -11.16 -0.97
C THR A 377 -25.74 -12.54 -1.58
N ILE A 378 -25.99 -13.51 -0.73
CA ILE A 378 -26.07 -14.92 -1.09
C ILE A 378 -27.52 -15.34 -0.90
N LEU A 379 -28.08 -15.94 -1.93
CA LEU A 379 -29.42 -16.53 -1.91
C LEU A 379 -29.27 -18.04 -1.89
N ILE A 380 -29.58 -18.65 -0.76
CA ILE A 380 -29.52 -20.09 -0.55
C ILE A 380 -30.95 -20.62 -0.62
N ASN A 381 -31.28 -21.27 -1.72
CA ASN A 381 -32.57 -21.95 -1.88
C ASN A 381 -32.44 -23.37 -1.32
N THR A 382 -33.12 -23.66 -0.21
CA THR A 382 -33.00 -24.91 0.56
C THR A 382 -34.37 -25.47 0.96
N SER A 383 -34.41 -26.78 1.19
CA SER A 383 -35.57 -27.45 1.79
C SER A 383 -35.57 -27.41 3.33
N LYS A 384 -34.43 -27.06 3.95
CA LYS A 384 -34.21 -27.09 5.41
C LYS A 384 -33.68 -25.75 5.93
N PRO A 385 -34.46 -24.65 5.83
CA PRO A 385 -34.00 -23.31 6.20
C PRO A 385 -33.56 -23.18 7.66
N GLU A 386 -34.22 -23.86 8.60
CA GLU A 386 -33.87 -23.80 10.02
C GLU A 386 -32.49 -24.40 10.32
N GLN A 387 -32.17 -25.56 9.72
CA GLN A 387 -30.86 -26.20 9.91
C GLN A 387 -29.72 -25.34 9.33
N VAL A 388 -29.96 -24.72 8.17
CA VAL A 388 -29.01 -23.79 7.55
C VAL A 388 -28.80 -22.56 8.43
N LYS A 389 -29.87 -21.99 8.99
CA LYS A 389 -29.81 -20.85 9.91
C LYS A 389 -29.00 -21.19 11.17
N ASP A 390 -29.24 -22.33 11.80
CA ASP A 390 -28.51 -22.75 13.00
C ASP A 390 -27.02 -22.99 12.69
N CYS A 391 -26.71 -23.65 11.57
CA CYS A 391 -25.34 -23.85 11.09
C CYS A 391 -24.59 -22.51 10.87
N LEU A 392 -25.25 -21.51 10.26
CA LEU A 392 -24.67 -20.18 10.07
C LEU A 392 -24.29 -19.51 11.41
N PHE A 393 -25.18 -19.58 12.41
CA PHE A 393 -24.92 -19.03 13.74
C PHE A 393 -23.77 -19.78 14.45
N GLU A 394 -23.71 -21.11 14.37
CA GLU A 394 -22.63 -21.93 14.95
C GLU A 394 -21.25 -21.68 14.32
N LEU A 395 -21.24 -21.19 13.09
CA LEU A 395 -20.02 -20.79 12.38
C LEU A 395 -19.67 -19.30 12.60
N GLY A 396 -20.43 -18.60 13.44
CA GLY A 396 -20.14 -17.24 13.87
C GLY A 396 -20.77 -16.14 13.00
N TYR A 397 -21.74 -16.46 12.14
CA TYR A 397 -22.50 -15.43 11.43
C TYR A 397 -23.44 -14.71 12.40
N ARG A 398 -23.33 -13.37 12.50
CA ARG A 398 -24.07 -12.55 13.48
C ARG A 398 -25.05 -11.55 12.87
N ASN A 399 -25.08 -11.44 11.54
CA ASN A 399 -25.96 -10.50 10.86
C ASN A 399 -27.36 -11.10 10.73
N ASP A 400 -28.32 -10.26 10.37
CA ASP A 400 -29.67 -10.72 10.09
C ASP A 400 -29.68 -11.76 8.95
N ILE A 401 -30.49 -12.80 9.14
CA ILE A 401 -30.76 -13.84 8.15
C ILE A 401 -32.21 -13.65 7.70
N ASN A 402 -32.40 -13.36 6.42
CA ASN A 402 -33.74 -13.19 5.86
C ASN A 402 -34.20 -14.52 5.26
N ILE A 403 -35.25 -15.11 5.80
CA ILE A 403 -35.84 -16.35 5.27
C ILE A 403 -37.12 -15.98 4.52
N ILE A 404 -37.13 -16.21 3.21
CA ILE A 404 -38.28 -15.96 2.34
C ILE A 404 -38.88 -17.30 1.97
N GLU A 405 -40.07 -17.61 2.47
CA GLU A 405 -40.79 -18.82 2.06
C GLU A 405 -41.20 -18.70 0.59
N ASN A 406 -40.92 -19.73 -0.20
CA ASN A 406 -41.40 -19.79 -1.57
C ASN A 406 -41.84 -21.22 -1.93
N LYS A 407 -42.39 -21.34 -3.13
CA LYS A 407 -42.76 -22.63 -3.71
C LYS A 407 -42.06 -22.71 -5.05
N THR A 408 -41.23 -23.72 -5.24
CA THR A 408 -40.51 -23.92 -6.49
C THR A 408 -41.10 -25.10 -7.23
N VAL A 409 -41.24 -24.94 -8.55
CA VAL A 409 -41.67 -26.00 -9.46
C VAL A 409 -40.48 -26.33 -10.33
N ARG A 410 -39.98 -27.58 -10.24
CA ARG A 410 -39.02 -28.11 -11.21
C ARG A 410 -39.77 -28.90 -12.27
N LYS A 411 -39.34 -28.77 -13.53
CA LYS A 411 -39.91 -29.52 -14.67
C LYS A 411 -39.90 -31.02 -14.30
N ASN A 412 -41.07 -31.63 -14.20
CA ASN A 412 -41.33 -33.04 -13.86
C ASN A 412 -41.30 -33.45 -12.36
N PHE A 413 -41.30 -32.53 -11.39
CA PHE A 413 -41.48 -32.88 -9.97
C PHE A 413 -42.64 -32.12 -9.33
N ALA A 414 -43.30 -32.77 -8.36
CA ALA A 414 -44.33 -32.18 -7.52
C ALA A 414 -43.85 -30.87 -6.87
N LEU A 415 -44.81 -30.02 -6.50
CA LEU A 415 -44.58 -28.72 -5.89
C LEU A 415 -43.74 -28.89 -4.61
N VAL A 416 -42.45 -28.52 -4.65
CA VAL A 416 -41.55 -28.64 -3.49
C VAL A 416 -41.59 -27.32 -2.72
N LYS A 417 -42.02 -27.37 -1.46
CA LYS A 417 -41.90 -26.22 -0.57
C LYS A 417 -40.40 -26.00 -0.31
N GLN A 418 -39.90 -24.82 -0.69
CA GLN A 418 -38.52 -24.42 -0.45
C GLN A 418 -38.52 -23.04 0.20
N SER A 419 -37.40 -22.65 0.77
CA SER A 419 -37.22 -21.30 1.29
C SER A 419 -35.91 -20.75 0.78
N VAL A 420 -35.90 -19.45 0.48
CA VAL A 420 -34.70 -18.72 0.13
C VAL A 420 -34.17 -18.05 1.38
N VAL A 421 -33.05 -18.55 1.87
CA VAL A 421 -32.26 -17.94 2.94
C VAL A 421 -31.32 -16.92 2.30
N MET A 422 -31.54 -15.65 2.60
CA MET A 422 -30.76 -14.52 2.10
C MET A 422 -29.87 -13.98 3.21
N ILE A 423 -28.56 -14.00 2.95
CA ILE A 423 -27.54 -13.46 3.85
C ILE A 423 -26.64 -12.49 3.10
N SER A 424 -26.04 -11.54 3.82
CA SER A 424 -25.01 -10.67 3.28
C SER A 424 -23.72 -10.90 4.05
N ILE A 425 -22.62 -11.17 3.34
CA ILE A 425 -21.35 -11.57 3.95
C ILE A 425 -20.17 -11.11 3.08
N SER A 426 -18.97 -11.00 3.66
CA SER A 426 -17.74 -10.83 2.88
C SER A 426 -17.48 -12.06 2.01
N LEU A 427 -17.00 -11.85 0.78
CA LEU A 427 -16.58 -12.93 -0.13
C LEU A 427 -15.51 -13.84 0.48
N VAL A 428 -14.64 -13.31 1.34
CA VAL A 428 -13.60 -14.09 2.01
C VAL A 428 -14.19 -15.01 3.07
N ASP A 429 -15.11 -14.49 3.86
CA ASP A 429 -15.75 -15.24 4.95
C ASP A 429 -16.71 -16.31 4.42
N TRP A 430 -17.39 -16.05 3.29
CA TRP A 430 -18.24 -17.06 2.64
C TRP A 430 -17.49 -18.36 2.34
N LYS A 431 -16.26 -18.28 1.83
CA LYS A 431 -15.46 -19.47 1.49
C LYS A 431 -15.20 -20.38 2.69
N ILE A 432 -15.24 -19.84 3.90
CA ILE A 432 -15.09 -20.60 5.14
C ILE A 432 -16.39 -21.36 5.46
N LEU A 433 -17.54 -20.74 5.21
CA LEU A 433 -18.86 -21.30 5.50
C LEU A 433 -19.34 -22.29 4.44
N GLU A 434 -18.95 -22.08 3.18
CA GLU A 434 -19.45 -22.82 2.01
C GLU A 434 -19.33 -24.33 2.17
N HIS A 435 -18.19 -24.81 2.66
CA HIS A 435 -17.93 -26.24 2.82
C HIS A 435 -18.88 -26.91 3.83
N GLU A 436 -19.12 -26.28 4.98
CA GLU A 436 -19.97 -26.81 6.05
C GLU A 436 -21.46 -26.70 5.69
N LEU A 437 -21.84 -25.62 5.01
CA LEU A 437 -23.21 -25.44 4.54
C LEU A 437 -23.60 -26.53 3.55
N VAL A 438 -22.74 -26.80 2.55
CA VAL A 438 -23.01 -27.80 1.50
C VAL A 438 -23.22 -29.20 2.10
N GLN A 439 -22.60 -29.52 3.24
CA GLN A 439 -22.84 -30.78 3.95
C GLN A 439 -24.21 -30.85 4.63
N THR A 440 -24.80 -29.72 5.00
CA THR A 440 -26.09 -29.65 5.72
C THR A 440 -27.27 -29.97 4.81
N ASP A 441 -27.27 -29.45 3.58
CA ASP A 441 -28.27 -29.75 2.55
C ASP A 441 -27.60 -29.88 1.16
N PRO A 442 -27.29 -31.11 0.71
CA PRO A 442 -26.67 -31.34 -0.60
C PRO A 442 -27.52 -30.88 -1.79
N ASN A 443 -28.84 -30.71 -1.60
CA ASN A 443 -29.77 -30.36 -2.67
C ASN A 443 -30.03 -28.85 -2.78
N MET A 444 -29.34 -28.03 -2.00
CA MET A 444 -29.51 -26.58 -2.02
C MET A 444 -28.99 -25.97 -3.33
N ASN A 445 -29.52 -24.81 -3.69
CA ASN A 445 -28.98 -23.98 -4.77
C ASN A 445 -28.51 -22.64 -4.19
N ILE A 446 -27.29 -22.24 -4.51
CA ILE A 446 -26.67 -21.02 -3.99
C ILE A 446 -26.45 -20.05 -5.15
N SER A 447 -27.07 -18.87 -5.06
CA SER A 447 -26.89 -17.79 -6.03
C SER A 447 -26.15 -16.61 -5.40
N PHE A 448 -25.23 -16.01 -6.15
CA PHE A 448 -24.43 -14.88 -5.72
C PHE A 448 -24.89 -13.57 -6.37
N ILE A 449 -25.22 -12.57 -5.55
CA ILE A 449 -25.53 -11.22 -6.00
C ILE A 449 -24.44 -10.27 -5.52
N LYS A 450 -23.91 -9.46 -6.44
CA LYS A 450 -22.92 -8.43 -6.10
C LYS A 450 -23.59 -7.29 -5.34
N THR A 451 -23.18 -7.07 -4.09
CA THR A 451 -23.76 -6.04 -3.23
C THR A 451 -22.90 -4.78 -3.27
N MET A 452 -23.49 -3.66 -3.70
CA MET A 452 -22.75 -2.39 -3.79
C MET A 452 -22.45 -1.79 -2.41
N LYS A 453 -23.42 -1.81 -1.50
CA LYS A 453 -23.30 -1.27 -0.15
C LYS A 453 -24.39 -1.82 0.76
N VAL A 454 -24.03 -2.10 2.01
CA VAL A 454 -24.98 -2.35 3.11
C VAL A 454 -24.96 -1.13 4.04
N LYS A 455 -26.13 -0.63 4.42
CA LYS A 455 -26.29 0.46 5.41
C LYS A 455 -27.06 -0.09 6.61
N GLY A 456 -26.62 0.24 7.83
CA GLY A 456 -27.20 -0.27 9.07
C GLY A 456 -26.15 -0.91 9.98
N GLN A 457 -26.60 -1.61 11.03
CA GLN A 457 -25.73 -2.45 11.85
C GLN A 457 -25.39 -3.71 11.06
N PHE A 458 -24.15 -3.80 10.59
CA PHE A 458 -23.67 -4.95 9.83
C PHE A 458 -22.25 -5.29 10.27
N ASN A 459 -22.05 -6.54 10.70
CA ASN A 459 -20.77 -7.11 11.08
C ASN A 459 -20.07 -7.67 9.85
N TYR A 460 -18.89 -7.14 9.56
CA TYR A 460 -18.10 -7.45 8.36
C TYR A 460 -17.20 -8.68 8.51
N SER A 461 -17.12 -9.24 9.73
CA SER A 461 -16.31 -10.41 10.04
C SER A 461 -17.15 -11.43 10.78
N LEU A 462 -16.92 -12.71 10.49
CA LEU A 462 -17.39 -13.81 11.34
C LEU A 462 -16.88 -13.65 12.77
N ASP A 463 -17.73 -14.02 13.72
CA ASP A 463 -17.36 -14.04 15.12
C ASP A 463 -16.31 -15.14 15.38
N ASN A 464 -15.25 -14.79 16.10
CA ASN A 464 -14.14 -15.70 16.37
C ASN A 464 -14.36 -16.55 17.63
N GLU A 465 -15.60 -16.67 18.12
CA GLU A 465 -15.91 -17.38 19.37
C GLU A 465 -15.34 -18.81 19.41
N LYS A 466 -15.46 -19.61 18.34
CA LYS A 466 -14.85 -20.96 18.29
C LYS A 466 -13.33 -20.93 18.48
N PHE A 467 -12.65 -19.96 17.87
CA PHE A 467 -11.20 -19.79 18.02
C PHE A 467 -10.83 -19.27 19.42
N GLU A 468 -11.60 -18.34 19.96
CA GLU A 468 -11.41 -17.79 21.31
C GLU A 468 -11.69 -18.85 22.39
N MET A 469 -12.71 -19.70 22.20
CA MET A 469 -13.00 -20.88 23.03
C MET A 469 -11.85 -21.90 22.97
N THR A 470 -11.33 -22.19 21.77
CA THR A 470 -10.16 -23.08 21.60
C THR A 470 -8.93 -22.53 22.34
N LEU A 471 -8.72 -21.21 22.33
CA LEU A 471 -7.65 -20.57 23.09
C LEU A 471 -7.87 -20.67 24.60
N CYS A 472 -9.08 -20.41 25.08
CA CYS A 472 -9.44 -20.57 26.49
C CYS A 472 -9.22 -22.01 26.96
N GLN A 473 -9.69 -22.99 26.18
CA GLN A 473 -9.50 -24.41 26.46
C GLN A 473 -8.01 -24.77 26.55
N LYS A 474 -7.18 -24.29 25.61
CA LYS A 474 -5.72 -24.49 25.66
C LYS A 474 -5.04 -23.88 26.90
N VAL A 475 -5.58 -22.79 27.45
CA VAL A 475 -5.09 -22.21 28.72
C VAL A 475 -5.48 -23.14 29.88
N ILE A 476 -6.74 -23.56 29.94
CA ILE A 476 -7.32 -24.36 31.04
C ILE A 476 -6.70 -25.76 31.10
N GLU A 477 -6.51 -26.42 29.95
CA GLU A 477 -5.91 -27.76 29.86
C GLU A 477 -4.45 -27.77 30.32
N ASN A 478 -3.74 -26.64 30.21
CA ASN A 478 -2.35 -26.54 30.64
C ASN A 478 -2.27 -26.25 32.15
N LYS A 479 -2.26 -27.32 32.96
CA LYS A 479 -2.16 -27.26 34.43
C LYS A 479 -1.01 -26.37 34.94
N LYS A 480 0.10 -26.23 34.20
CA LYS A 480 1.22 -25.37 34.61
C LYS A 480 0.90 -23.88 34.43
N ILE A 481 0.20 -23.52 33.36
CA ILE A 481 -0.20 -22.14 33.07
C ILE A 481 -1.27 -21.70 34.08
N VAL A 482 -2.27 -22.55 34.36
CA VAL A 482 -3.31 -22.24 35.35
C VAL A 482 -2.70 -21.99 36.73
N LYS A 483 -1.80 -22.86 37.20
CA LYS A 483 -1.09 -22.67 38.48
C LYS A 483 -0.28 -21.38 38.53
N LYS A 484 0.34 -21.00 37.41
CA LYS A 484 1.08 -19.73 37.29
C LYS A 484 0.13 -18.53 37.39
N ILE A 485 -1.00 -18.55 36.66
CA ILE A 485 -2.01 -17.49 36.70
C ILE A 485 -2.54 -17.32 38.12
N GLU A 486 -2.85 -18.42 38.81
CA GLU A 486 -3.34 -18.37 40.19
C GLU A 486 -2.30 -17.77 41.13
N HIS A 487 -1.05 -18.23 41.07
CA HIS A 487 0.05 -17.73 41.90
C HIS A 487 0.30 -16.24 41.69
N ASP A 488 0.47 -15.81 40.43
CA ASP A 488 0.71 -14.41 40.07
C ASP A 488 -0.47 -13.52 40.51
N SER A 489 -1.70 -14.00 40.33
CA SER A 489 -2.91 -13.27 40.73
C SER A 489 -3.02 -13.09 42.24
N ILE A 490 -2.62 -14.09 43.04
CA ILE A 490 -2.65 -14.01 44.50
C ILE A 490 -1.63 -12.97 45.00
N ILE A 491 -0.40 -13.01 44.52
CA ILE A 491 0.67 -12.06 44.90
C ILE A 491 0.24 -10.62 44.55
N MET A 492 -0.19 -10.39 43.30
CA MET A 492 -0.59 -9.07 42.84
C MET A 492 -1.81 -8.52 43.59
N THR A 493 -2.73 -9.39 44.02
CA THR A 493 -3.90 -8.99 44.83
C THR A 493 -3.46 -8.52 46.22
N LYS A 494 -2.58 -9.29 46.87
CA LYS A 494 -2.01 -8.93 48.18
C LYS A 494 -1.30 -7.58 48.13
N ASP A 495 -0.40 -7.40 47.18
CA ASP A 495 0.37 -6.15 47.02
C ASP A 495 -0.53 -4.94 46.80
N LYS A 496 -1.61 -5.12 46.04
CA LYS A 496 -2.58 -4.07 45.76
C LYS A 496 -3.40 -3.71 47.00
N MET A 497 -3.85 -4.70 47.77
CA MET A 497 -4.53 -4.46 49.05
C MET A 497 -3.62 -3.76 50.07
N ILE A 498 -2.34 -4.13 50.15
CA ILE A 498 -1.36 -3.45 51.02
C ILE A 498 -1.12 -2.00 50.58
N LYS A 499 -1.07 -1.72 49.28
CA LYS A 499 -0.95 -0.35 48.77
C LYS A 499 -2.20 0.49 49.05
N ASP A 500 -3.39 -0.09 48.90
CA ASP A 500 -4.65 0.61 49.13
C ASP A 500 -4.89 0.88 50.63
N SER A 501 -4.47 -0.03 51.53
CA SER A 501 -4.50 0.21 52.97
C SER A 501 -3.53 1.31 53.40
N LYS A 502 -2.29 1.32 52.89
CA LYS A 502 -1.32 2.41 53.12
C LYS A 502 -1.85 3.77 52.64
N ARG A 503 -2.51 3.82 51.48
CA ARG A 503 -3.12 5.06 50.96
C ARG A 503 -4.29 5.57 51.79
N LYS A 504 -5.13 4.68 52.33
CA LYS A 504 -6.21 5.05 53.26
C LYS A 504 -5.65 5.60 54.57
N ASN A 505 -4.61 4.98 55.13
CA ASN A 505 -3.97 5.47 56.34
C ASN A 505 -3.32 6.84 56.17
N ILE A 506 -2.69 7.11 55.02
CA ILE A 506 -2.12 8.44 54.72
C ILE A 506 -3.22 9.51 54.56
N LYS A 507 -4.36 9.19 53.93
CA LYS A 507 -5.49 10.12 53.82
C LYS A 507 -6.14 10.43 55.17
N ASN A 508 -6.24 9.46 56.06
CA ASN A 508 -6.77 9.65 57.41
C ASN A 508 -5.79 10.36 58.36
N PHE A 509 -4.50 10.46 57.99
CA PHE A 509 -3.49 11.21 58.75
C PHE A 509 -3.40 12.69 58.30
N ASN A 510 -3.90 12.99 57.09
CA ASN A 510 -3.88 14.34 56.49
C ASN A 510 -5.28 15.01 56.47
N ALA A 511 -6.28 14.36 57.08
CA ALA A 511 -7.61 14.90 57.36
C ALA A 511 -7.72 15.05 58.88
#